data_AF-A0A842M081-F1
#
_entry.id   AF-A0A842M081-F1
#
_cell.length_a   1.000
_cell.length_b   1.000
_cell.length_c   1.000
_cell.angle_alpha   90.00
_cell.angle_beta   90.00
_cell.angle_gamma   90.00
#
_symmetry.space_group_name_H-M   'P 1'
#
loop_
_entity.id
_entity.type
_entity.pdbx_description
1 polymer ?
#
loop_
_entity_poly.entity_id
_entity_poly.type
_entity_poly.pdbx_seq_one_letter_code
_entity_poly.pdbx_strand_id
1 'polypeptide(L)'
;MIRAVIFDLDGTLTEFNVRVGEVKRAIGCGEMPILEFLETLDEEKRRRAERILREEEIRAAKSCELKKGVKELLENLRRRGLRLAILTRNHRKAVEIVLRRFQLSFDFVYTREDGKFKPSKEAMFRVLNSLGVSKDEAIFIGDHEIDRVCGTLSGVRTLIIGEDIKEIGEIIRLVENENNGSLSER
;
A
#
# COMPACT_ATOMS: atom_id res chain seq x y z
N MET A 1 -19.04 -9.69 6.36
CA MET A 1 -19.17 -9.08 5.02
C MET A 1 -18.03 -8.10 4.83
N ILE A 2 -17.25 -8.26 3.78
CA ILE A 2 -16.18 -7.35 3.38
C ILE A 2 -16.80 -6.08 2.78
N ARG A 3 -16.33 -4.92 3.27
CA ARG A 3 -16.75 -3.57 2.84
C ARG A 3 -15.60 -2.73 2.29
N ALA A 4 -14.35 -3.14 2.50
CA ALA A 4 -13.18 -2.41 2.03
C ALA A 4 -12.04 -3.32 1.54
N VAL A 5 -11.25 -2.79 0.60
CA VAL A 5 -9.96 -3.36 0.21
C VAL A 5 -8.88 -2.29 0.31
N ILE A 6 -7.80 -2.63 0.99
CA ILE A 6 -6.64 -1.77 1.23
C ILE A 6 -5.48 -2.35 0.42
N PHE A 7 -4.74 -1.50 -0.27
CA PHE A 7 -3.64 -1.92 -1.14
C PHE A 7 -2.34 -1.27 -0.69
N ASP A 8 -1.24 -2.03 -0.72
CA ASP A 8 0.06 -1.41 -0.96
C ASP A 8 0.15 -0.83 -2.39
N LEU A 9 1.16 -0.01 -2.67
CA LEU A 9 1.37 0.61 -3.97
C LEU A 9 2.48 -0.07 -4.78
N ASP A 10 3.64 -0.27 -4.18
CA ASP A 10 4.92 -0.55 -4.84
C ASP A 10 5.13 -2.05 -4.91
N GLY A 11 5.11 -2.64 -6.09
CA GLY A 11 5.11 -4.10 -6.24
C GLY A 11 3.69 -4.71 -6.13
N THR A 12 2.71 -3.98 -5.58
CA THR A 12 1.30 -4.41 -5.55
C THR A 12 0.47 -3.85 -6.70
N LEU A 13 0.33 -2.52 -6.81
CA LEU A 13 -0.43 -1.87 -7.90
C LEU A 13 0.47 -1.45 -9.07
N THR A 14 1.74 -1.18 -8.79
CA THR A 14 2.68 -0.65 -9.78
C THR A 14 3.99 -1.41 -9.78
N GLU A 15 4.63 -1.46 -10.94
CA GLU A 15 6.03 -1.84 -11.06
C GLU A 15 6.87 -0.59 -10.75
N PHE A 16 7.17 -0.41 -9.47
CA PHE A 16 7.72 0.83 -8.94
C PHE A 16 9.23 0.71 -8.73
N ASN A 17 9.98 1.22 -9.70
CA ASN A 17 11.43 1.01 -9.78
C ASN A 17 12.22 2.12 -9.06
N VAL A 18 12.15 2.18 -7.72
CA VAL A 18 13.08 2.98 -6.90
C VAL A 18 14.48 2.35 -6.99
N ARG A 19 15.50 3.16 -7.29
CA ARG A 19 16.89 2.70 -7.24
C ARG A 19 17.38 2.69 -5.80
N VAL A 20 16.89 1.71 -5.03
CA VAL A 20 17.18 1.58 -3.59
C VAL A 20 18.68 1.63 -3.32
N GLY A 21 19.49 0.91 -4.11
CA GLY A 21 20.95 0.91 -3.95
C GLY A 21 21.61 2.29 -4.15
N GLU A 22 21.11 3.11 -5.08
CA GLU A 22 21.61 4.48 -5.28
C GLU A 22 21.23 5.38 -4.10
N VAL A 23 19.99 5.28 -3.62
CA VAL A 23 19.53 6.03 -2.45
C VAL A 23 20.34 5.65 -1.22
N LYS A 24 20.49 4.34 -0.95
CA LYS A 24 21.27 3.83 0.19
C LYS A 24 22.71 4.36 0.19
N ARG A 25 23.38 4.37 -0.97
CA ARG A 25 24.73 4.95 -1.13
C ARG A 25 24.73 6.46 -0.89
N ALA A 26 23.76 7.18 -1.44
CA ALA A 26 23.71 8.64 -1.33
C ALA A 26 23.43 9.13 0.11
N ILE A 27 22.64 8.39 0.89
CA ILE A 27 22.33 8.73 2.28
C ILE A 27 23.30 8.09 3.29
N GLY A 28 24.07 7.08 2.87
CA GLY A 28 25.05 6.40 3.71
C GLY A 28 24.44 5.43 4.72
N CYS A 29 23.29 4.79 4.42
CA CYS A 29 22.60 3.93 5.38
C CYS A 29 23.12 2.48 5.46
N GLY A 30 24.09 2.11 4.60
CA GLY A 30 24.60 0.75 4.52
C GLY A 30 23.50 -0.28 4.26
N GLU A 31 23.48 -1.36 5.05
CA GLU A 31 22.48 -2.43 4.92
C GLU A 31 21.13 -2.08 5.55
N MET A 32 21.07 -1.05 6.41
CA MET A 32 19.83 -0.69 7.08
C MET A 32 18.74 -0.31 6.07
N PRO A 33 17.49 -0.72 6.29
CA PRO A 33 16.35 -0.21 5.53
C PRO A 33 16.28 1.33 5.60
N ILE A 34 16.00 1.97 4.46
CA ILE A 34 16.15 3.42 4.31
C ILE A 34 15.34 4.19 5.35
N LEU A 35 14.06 3.86 5.52
CA LEU A 35 13.17 4.63 6.40
C LEU A 35 13.50 4.41 7.88
N GLU A 36 13.89 3.21 8.26
CA GLU A 36 14.37 2.87 9.59
C GLU A 36 15.66 3.64 9.90
N PHE A 37 16.56 3.78 8.92
CA PHE A 37 17.75 4.63 9.06
C PHE A 37 17.39 6.11 9.27
N LEU A 38 16.39 6.64 8.55
CA LEU A 38 15.95 8.03 8.71
C LEU A 38 15.50 8.35 10.13
N GLU A 39 14.88 7.40 10.83
CA GLU A 39 14.46 7.57 12.24
C GLU A 39 15.65 7.64 13.22
N THR A 40 16.85 7.23 12.81
CA THR A 40 18.07 7.30 13.65
C THR A 40 18.85 8.60 13.49
N LEU A 41 18.50 9.41 12.49
CA LEU A 41 19.23 10.63 12.14
C LEU A 41 18.78 11.83 12.97
N ASP A 42 19.71 12.77 13.18
CA ASP A 42 19.35 14.12 13.60
C ASP A 42 18.51 14.84 12.52
N GLU A 43 17.79 15.88 12.93
CA GLU A 43 16.85 16.64 12.10
C GLU A 43 17.47 17.10 10.76
N GLU A 44 18.71 17.59 10.77
CA GLU A 44 19.36 18.12 9.57
C GLU A 44 19.71 17.00 8.58
N LYS A 45 20.33 15.92 9.07
CA LYS A 45 20.66 14.76 8.23
C LYS A 45 19.41 14.06 7.73
N ARG A 46 18.39 13.92 8.58
CA ARG A 46 17.08 13.34 8.22
C ARG A 46 16.46 14.11 7.06
N ARG A 47 16.36 15.44 7.16
CA ARG A 47 15.81 16.30 6.11
C ARG A 47 16.56 16.15 4.79
N ARG A 48 17.89 16.07 4.83
CA ARG A 48 18.71 15.85 3.63
C ARG A 48 18.44 14.49 3.00
N ALA A 49 18.40 13.43 3.79
CA ALA A 49 18.18 12.07 3.32
C ALA A 49 16.75 11.85 2.80
N GLU A 50 15.75 12.42 3.47
CA GLU A 50 14.35 12.44 3.02
C GLU A 50 14.19 13.13 1.67
N ARG A 51 14.91 14.24 1.43
CA ARG A 51 14.89 14.93 0.14
C ARG A 51 15.41 14.02 -0.98
N ILE A 52 16.52 13.32 -0.75
CA ILE A 52 17.11 12.39 -1.72
C ILE A 52 16.14 11.25 -2.04
N LEU A 53 15.58 10.61 -1.00
CA LEU A 53 14.59 9.55 -1.17
C LEU A 53 13.37 10.04 -1.94
N ARG A 54 12.81 11.20 -1.56
CA ARG A 54 11.65 11.80 -2.24
C ARG A 54 11.91 12.06 -3.72
N GLU A 55 13.06 12.63 -4.06
CA GLU A 55 13.42 12.91 -5.46
C GLU A 55 13.45 11.63 -6.29
N GLU A 56 14.00 10.55 -5.73
CA GLU A 56 14.04 9.26 -6.38
C GLU A 56 12.65 8.60 -6.48
N GLU A 57 11.81 8.68 -5.45
CA GLU A 57 10.43 8.19 -5.50
C GLU A 57 9.59 8.97 -6.52
N ILE A 58 9.78 10.28 -6.63
CA ILE A 58 9.13 11.10 -7.67
C ILE A 58 9.61 10.68 -9.06
N ARG A 59 10.90 10.39 -9.22
CA ARG A 59 11.45 9.90 -10.49
C ARG A 59 10.82 8.55 -10.85
N ALA A 60 10.80 7.60 -9.92
CA ALA A 60 10.19 6.28 -10.10
C ALA A 60 8.69 6.41 -10.40
N ALA A 61 7.95 7.25 -9.68
CA ALA A 61 6.53 7.50 -9.92
C ALA A 61 6.22 8.08 -11.30
N LYS A 62 7.16 8.78 -11.95
CA LYS A 62 7.00 9.31 -13.32
C LYS A 62 7.26 8.25 -14.39
N SER A 63 8.02 7.21 -14.09
CA SER A 63 8.42 6.18 -15.04
C SER A 63 7.85 4.79 -14.72
N CYS A 64 7.15 4.61 -13.61
CA CYS A 64 6.55 3.32 -13.25
C CYS A 64 5.45 2.94 -14.22
N GLU A 65 5.14 1.65 -14.24
CA GLU A 65 4.03 1.06 -14.99
C GLU A 65 2.99 0.52 -14.02
N LEU A 66 1.74 0.47 -14.48
CA LEU A 66 0.66 -0.14 -13.72
C LEU A 66 0.67 -1.64 -14.00
N LYS A 67 0.59 -2.46 -12.95
CA LYS A 67 0.54 -3.92 -13.13
C LYS A 67 -0.70 -4.31 -13.95
N LYS A 68 -0.55 -5.38 -14.74
CA LYS A 68 -1.61 -5.86 -15.61
C LYS A 68 -2.87 -6.19 -14.81
N GLY A 69 -4.01 -5.65 -15.24
CA GLY A 69 -5.33 -5.94 -14.65
C GLY A 69 -5.72 -5.09 -13.44
N VAL A 70 -4.84 -4.21 -12.91
CA VAL A 70 -5.19 -3.33 -11.78
C VAL A 70 -6.44 -2.50 -12.05
N LYS A 71 -6.57 -1.89 -13.24
CA LYS A 71 -7.73 -1.05 -13.55
C LYS A 71 -9.03 -1.86 -13.48
N GLU A 72 -9.05 -3.02 -14.11
CA GLU A 72 -10.20 -3.92 -14.12
C GLU A 72 -10.57 -4.37 -12.70
N LEU A 73 -9.56 -4.70 -11.88
CA LEU A 73 -9.77 -5.05 -10.47
C LEU A 73 -10.43 -3.91 -9.69
N LEU A 74 -9.85 -2.71 -9.73
CA LEU A 74 -10.35 -1.56 -8.97
C LEU A 74 -11.77 -1.19 -9.42
N GLU A 75 -12.05 -1.21 -10.72
CA GLU A 75 -13.39 -1.00 -11.27
C GLU A 75 -14.39 -2.07 -10.81
N ASN A 76 -13.98 -3.34 -10.78
CA ASN A 76 -14.83 -4.43 -10.29
C ASN A 76 -15.17 -4.25 -8.81
N LEU A 77 -14.17 -3.97 -7.97
CA LEU A 77 -14.37 -3.75 -6.54
C LEU A 77 -15.26 -2.53 -6.27
N ARG A 78 -15.09 -1.44 -7.03
CA ARG A 78 -15.98 -0.27 -6.93
C ARG A 78 -17.42 -0.58 -7.35
N ARG A 79 -17.63 -1.33 -8.44
CA ARG A 79 -18.98 -1.76 -8.87
C ARG A 79 -19.71 -2.60 -7.81
N ARG A 80 -18.95 -3.27 -6.94
CA ARG A 80 -19.48 -4.01 -5.78
C ARG A 80 -19.74 -3.15 -4.55
N GLY A 81 -19.51 -1.84 -4.63
CA GLY A 81 -19.71 -0.89 -3.52
C GLY A 81 -18.61 -0.92 -2.46
N LEU A 82 -17.45 -1.53 -2.74
CA LEU A 82 -16.34 -1.58 -1.80
C LEU A 82 -15.59 -0.25 -1.76
N ARG A 83 -15.19 0.14 -0.55
CA ARG A 83 -14.26 1.25 -0.32
C ARG A 83 -12.84 0.81 -0.64
N LEU A 84 -12.08 1.68 -1.31
CA LEU A 84 -10.70 1.38 -1.67
C LEU A 84 -9.74 2.33 -0.96
N ALA A 85 -8.66 1.81 -0.39
CA ALA A 85 -7.60 2.66 0.15
C ALA A 85 -6.20 2.20 -0.26
N ILE A 86 -5.25 3.14 -0.20
CA ILE A 86 -3.81 2.85 -0.27
C ILE A 86 -3.21 2.97 1.13
N LEU A 87 -2.34 2.04 1.49
CA LEU A 87 -1.44 2.10 2.61
C LEU A 87 -0.01 1.83 2.13
N THR A 88 0.78 2.89 1.95
CA THR A 88 2.16 2.80 1.41
C THR A 88 3.19 3.48 2.32
N ARG A 89 4.46 3.11 2.14
CA ARG A 89 5.61 3.77 2.76
C ARG A 89 6.20 4.91 1.90
N ASN A 90 5.65 5.14 0.71
CA ASN A 90 6.06 6.21 -0.21
C ASN A 90 5.71 7.61 0.30
N HIS A 91 6.39 8.62 -0.25
CA HIS A 91 6.00 10.02 -0.09
C HIS A 91 4.69 10.32 -0.83
N ARG A 92 3.82 11.13 -0.22
CA ARG A 92 2.54 11.56 -0.81
C ARG A 92 2.66 12.12 -2.22
N LYS A 93 3.68 12.92 -2.51
CA LYS A 93 3.87 13.50 -3.85
C LYS A 93 4.14 12.44 -4.92
N ALA A 94 4.83 11.35 -4.57
CA ALA A 94 5.06 10.24 -5.48
C ALA A 94 3.73 9.50 -5.75
N VAL A 95 2.95 9.22 -4.70
CA VAL A 95 1.62 8.59 -4.81
C VAL A 95 0.68 9.42 -5.69
N GLU A 96 0.61 10.74 -5.47
CA GLU A 96 -0.22 11.64 -6.27
C GLU A 96 0.15 11.65 -7.76
N ILE A 97 1.44 11.52 -8.08
CA ILE A 97 1.89 11.39 -9.48
C ILE A 97 1.36 10.09 -10.08
N VAL A 98 1.47 8.96 -9.38
CA VAL A 98 0.97 7.67 -9.84
C VAL A 98 -0.54 7.73 -10.07
N LEU A 99 -1.30 8.17 -9.07
CA LEU A 99 -2.76 8.26 -9.13
C LEU A 99 -3.21 9.12 -10.31
N ARG A 100 -2.57 10.27 -10.53
CA ARG A 100 -2.89 11.16 -11.66
C ARG A 100 -2.51 10.54 -13.01
N ARG A 101 -1.32 9.94 -13.14
CA ARG A 101 -0.85 9.32 -14.40
C ARG A 101 -1.80 8.22 -14.87
N PHE A 102 -2.29 7.41 -13.94
CA PHE A 102 -3.13 6.25 -14.25
C PHE A 102 -4.62 6.48 -14.05
N GLN A 103 -5.02 7.69 -13.63
CA GLN A 103 -6.40 8.09 -13.34
C GLN A 103 -7.08 7.17 -12.31
N LEU A 104 -6.32 6.82 -11.26
CA LEU A 104 -6.80 5.97 -10.18
C LEU A 104 -7.42 6.84 -9.08
N SER A 105 -8.51 6.36 -8.50
CA SER A 105 -9.21 7.01 -7.40
C SER A 105 -9.37 6.06 -6.23
N PHE A 106 -9.10 6.56 -5.02
CA PHE A 106 -9.21 5.85 -3.75
C PHE A 106 -10.00 6.70 -2.76
N ASP A 107 -10.76 6.05 -1.90
CA ASP A 107 -11.53 6.69 -0.83
C ASP A 107 -10.60 7.25 0.26
N PHE A 108 -9.43 6.64 0.45
CA PHE A 108 -8.40 7.13 1.35
C PHE A 108 -6.99 6.73 0.91
N VAL A 109 -6.00 7.58 1.19
CA VAL A 109 -4.59 7.33 0.87
C VAL A 109 -3.74 7.66 2.08
N TYR A 110 -3.11 6.63 2.65
CA TYR A 110 -2.15 6.72 3.74
C TYR A 110 -0.73 6.51 3.21
N THR A 111 0.12 7.46 3.54
CA THR A 111 1.54 7.56 3.17
C THR A 111 2.40 7.62 4.43
N ARG A 112 3.73 7.56 4.27
CA ARG A 112 4.62 7.70 5.44
C ARG A 112 4.52 9.06 6.14
N GLU A 113 3.99 10.09 5.47
CA GLU A 113 3.88 11.44 6.03
C GLU A 113 2.66 11.59 6.95
N ASP A 114 1.75 10.63 6.94
CA ASP A 114 0.54 10.73 7.75
C ASP A 114 0.81 10.38 9.22
N GLY A 115 1.84 9.57 9.52
CA GLY A 115 2.17 9.13 10.87
C GLY A 115 3.09 7.91 10.84
N LYS A 116 2.97 6.99 11.80
CA LYS A 116 3.73 5.72 11.75
C LYS A 116 3.41 4.98 10.47
N PHE A 117 4.44 4.38 9.85
CA PHE A 117 4.33 3.61 8.62
C PHE A 117 4.34 2.09 8.90
N LYS A 118 3.96 1.29 7.90
CA LYS A 118 4.02 -0.18 7.98
C LYS A 118 5.42 -0.66 8.41
N PRO A 119 5.54 -1.62 9.34
CA PRO A 119 4.52 -2.58 9.76
C PRO A 119 3.66 -2.15 10.96
N SER A 120 3.68 -0.87 11.38
CA SER A 120 2.88 -0.43 12.52
C SER A 120 1.38 -0.68 12.33
N LYS A 121 0.74 -1.34 13.30
CA LYS A 121 -0.73 -1.51 13.32
C LYS A 121 -1.49 -0.20 13.41
N GLU A 122 -0.88 0.86 13.95
CA GLU A 122 -1.49 2.19 14.00
C GLU A 122 -1.76 2.73 12.59
N ALA A 123 -0.88 2.44 11.62
CA ALA A 123 -1.08 2.83 10.23
C ALA A 123 -2.34 2.18 9.65
N MET A 124 -2.50 0.87 9.86
CA MET A 124 -3.67 0.13 9.43
C MET A 124 -4.95 0.62 10.12
N PHE A 125 -4.94 0.81 11.44
CA PHE A 125 -6.11 1.30 12.16
C PHE A 125 -6.55 2.69 11.71
N ARG A 126 -5.61 3.57 11.34
CA ARG A 126 -5.97 4.86 10.76
C ARG A 126 -6.66 4.73 9.42
N VAL A 127 -6.21 3.82 8.55
CA VAL A 127 -6.90 3.52 7.29
C VAL A 127 -8.31 2.98 7.54
N LEU A 128 -8.45 1.98 8.42
CA LEU A 128 -9.76 1.39 8.77
C LEU A 128 -10.73 2.44 9.31
N ASN A 129 -10.28 3.29 10.23
CA ASN A 129 -11.07 4.38 10.79
C ASN A 129 -11.51 5.39 9.71
N SER A 130 -10.59 5.79 8.81
CA SER A 130 -10.91 6.69 7.69
C SER A 130 -11.93 6.10 6.71
N LEU A 131 -11.97 4.77 6.58
CA LEU A 131 -12.95 4.06 5.76
C LEU A 131 -14.27 3.76 6.49
N GLY A 132 -14.32 3.90 7.82
CA GLY A 132 -15.49 3.56 8.64
C GLY A 132 -15.79 2.05 8.69
N VAL A 133 -14.74 1.22 8.66
CA VAL A 133 -14.84 -0.26 8.65
C VAL A 133 -14.02 -0.87 9.79
N SER A 134 -14.44 -2.04 10.26
CA SER A 134 -13.67 -2.85 11.20
C SER A 134 -12.61 -3.70 10.48
N LYS A 135 -11.66 -4.26 11.24
CA LYS A 135 -10.62 -5.16 10.70
C LYS A 135 -11.19 -6.40 10.00
N ASP A 136 -12.37 -6.87 10.42
CA ASP A 136 -13.03 -8.07 9.90
C ASP A 136 -13.85 -7.78 8.62
N GLU A 137 -13.98 -6.50 8.27
CA GLU A 137 -14.68 -6.01 7.07
C GLU A 137 -13.71 -5.54 5.99
N ALA A 138 -12.40 -5.70 6.21
CA ALA A 138 -11.35 -5.24 5.30
C ALA A 138 -10.41 -6.38 4.93
N ILE A 139 -9.91 -6.32 3.68
CA ILE A 139 -8.78 -7.13 3.22
C ILE A 139 -7.64 -6.19 2.89
N PHE A 140 -6.43 -6.54 3.33
CA PHE A 140 -5.20 -5.87 2.93
C PHE A 140 -4.47 -6.69 1.87
N ILE A 141 -3.99 -6.04 0.82
CA ILE A 141 -3.28 -6.66 -0.29
C ILE A 141 -1.92 -5.99 -0.41
N GLY A 142 -0.86 -6.79 -0.32
CA GLY A 142 0.51 -6.34 -0.46
C GLY A 142 1.35 -7.37 -1.20
N ASP A 143 2.64 -7.14 -1.33
CA ASP A 143 3.59 -8.05 -1.99
C ASP A 143 4.83 -8.33 -1.11
N HIS A 144 5.00 -7.59 -0.01
CA HIS A 144 6.18 -7.70 0.84
C HIS A 144 5.85 -8.25 2.23
N GLU A 145 6.87 -8.80 2.88
CA GLU A 145 6.81 -9.22 4.30
C GLU A 145 6.28 -8.14 5.24
N ILE A 146 6.56 -6.86 4.94
CA ILE A 146 6.12 -5.73 5.76
C ILE A 146 4.60 -5.62 5.74
N ASP A 147 3.96 -5.97 4.62
CA ASP A 147 2.52 -5.97 4.48
C ASP A 147 1.90 -7.09 5.29
N ARG A 148 2.50 -8.30 5.19
CA ARG A 148 2.10 -9.47 5.97
C ARG A 148 2.14 -9.16 7.47
N VAL A 149 3.27 -8.62 7.95
CA VAL A 149 3.44 -8.27 9.36
C VAL A 149 2.44 -7.18 9.78
N CYS A 150 2.22 -6.15 8.95
CA CYS A 150 1.25 -5.10 9.24
C CYS A 150 -0.18 -5.66 9.40
N GLY A 151 -0.58 -6.53 8.47
CA GLY A 151 -1.82 -7.27 8.50
C GLY A 151 -1.99 -8.12 9.76
N THR A 152 -1.00 -8.95 10.07
CA THR A 152 -0.99 -9.80 11.27
C THR A 152 -1.10 -8.97 12.55
N LEU A 153 -0.31 -7.90 12.69
CA LEU A 153 -0.30 -7.06 13.89
C LEU A 153 -1.61 -6.27 14.09
N SER A 154 -2.35 -6.02 13.01
CA SER A 154 -3.65 -5.32 13.04
C SER A 154 -4.85 -6.28 13.09
N GLY A 155 -4.62 -7.58 12.89
CA GLY A 155 -5.68 -8.58 12.77
C GLY A 155 -6.53 -8.41 11.51
N VAL A 156 -6.00 -7.74 10.48
CA VAL A 156 -6.65 -7.59 9.16
C VAL A 156 -6.24 -8.75 8.27
N ARG A 157 -7.22 -9.38 7.61
CA ARG A 157 -6.93 -10.45 6.67
C ARG A 157 -6.06 -9.91 5.53
N THR A 158 -4.94 -10.58 5.27
CA THR A 158 -3.93 -10.08 4.33
C THR A 158 -3.62 -11.12 3.26
N LEU A 159 -3.59 -10.68 2.00
CA LEU A 159 -3.15 -11.45 0.86
C LEU A 159 -1.81 -10.89 0.36
N ILE A 160 -0.84 -11.77 0.18
CA ILE A 160 0.45 -11.42 -0.42
C ILE A 160 0.47 -11.93 -1.86
N ILE A 161 0.62 -11.01 -2.81
CA ILE A 161 0.55 -11.28 -4.23
C ILE A 161 1.93 -11.20 -4.88
N GLY A 162 2.15 -11.99 -5.92
CA GLY A 162 3.39 -11.99 -6.70
C GLY A 162 3.41 -10.98 -7.86
N GLU A 163 4.24 -11.26 -8.87
CA GLU A 163 4.42 -10.39 -10.05
C GLU A 163 3.15 -10.24 -10.91
N ASP A 164 2.31 -11.27 -10.97
CA ASP A 164 1.10 -11.25 -11.77
C ASP A 164 -0.14 -11.06 -10.88
N ILE A 165 -0.94 -10.02 -11.14
CA ILE A 165 -2.33 -9.94 -10.62
C ILE A 165 -3.24 -10.92 -11.39
N LYS A 166 -2.74 -12.10 -11.77
CA LYS A 166 -3.57 -13.22 -12.24
C LYS A 166 -4.54 -13.70 -11.15
N GLU A 167 -4.32 -13.23 -9.94
CA GLU A 167 -5.16 -13.40 -8.75
C GLU A 167 -6.34 -12.41 -8.67
N ILE A 168 -6.66 -11.60 -9.70
CA ILE A 168 -7.91 -10.80 -9.72
C ILE A 168 -9.11 -11.68 -9.36
N GLY A 169 -9.18 -12.87 -9.98
CA GLY A 169 -10.22 -13.85 -9.68
C GLY A 169 -10.14 -14.35 -8.25
N GLU A 170 -8.96 -14.46 -7.65
CA GLU A 170 -8.78 -14.87 -6.25
C GLU A 170 -9.21 -13.79 -5.28
N ILE A 171 -8.82 -12.53 -5.50
CA ILE A 171 -9.27 -11.38 -4.70
C ILE A 171 -10.80 -11.27 -4.75
N ILE A 172 -11.38 -11.38 -5.95
CA ILE A 172 -12.83 -11.36 -6.13
C ILE A 172 -13.49 -12.56 -5.43
N ARG A 173 -12.98 -13.78 -5.62
CA ARG A 173 -13.51 -14.98 -4.94
C ARG A 173 -13.41 -14.88 -3.43
N LEU A 174 -12.34 -14.31 -2.90
CA LEU A 174 -12.14 -14.13 -1.47
C LEU A 174 -13.17 -13.15 -0.92
N VAL A 175 -13.40 -12.03 -1.60
CA VAL A 175 -14.49 -11.09 -1.27
C VAL A 175 -15.86 -11.78 -1.35
N GLU A 176 -16.10 -12.60 -2.37
CA GLU A 176 -17.39 -13.29 -2.59
C GLU A 176 -17.67 -14.37 -1.54
N ASN A 177 -16.71 -15.25 -1.28
CA ASN A 177 -16.85 -16.34 -0.31
C ASN A 177 -17.16 -15.81 1.08
N GLU A 178 -16.52 -14.71 1.47
CA GLU A 178 -16.69 -14.07 2.78
C GLU A 178 -18.02 -13.32 2.92
N ASN A 179 -18.56 -12.85 1.80
CA ASN A 179 -19.89 -12.25 1.79
C ASN A 179 -20.99 -13.33 1.78
N ASN A 180 -20.76 -14.46 1.08
CA ASN A 180 -21.72 -15.56 0.98
C ASN A 180 -21.75 -16.46 2.22
N GLY A 181 -20.63 -16.67 2.90
CA GLY A 181 -20.55 -17.46 4.14
C GLY A 181 -21.31 -16.84 5.33
N SER A 182 -21.70 -15.56 5.23
CA SER A 182 -22.52 -14.88 6.24
C SER A 182 -24.04 -15.05 6.06
N LEU A 183 -24.47 -15.69 4.96
CA LEU A 183 -25.89 -15.95 4.64
C LEU A 183 -26.34 -17.38 4.97
N SER A 184 -25.44 -18.28 5.40
CA SER A 184 -25.76 -19.67 5.73
C SER A 184 -25.99 -19.97 7.22
N GLU A 185 -26.00 -18.95 8.09
CA GLU A 185 -26.26 -19.11 9.54
C GLU A 185 -27.48 -18.31 10.03
N ARG A 186 -28.51 -18.11 9.19
CA ARG A 186 -29.80 -17.54 9.61
C ARG A 186 -30.98 -18.40 9.22
#